data_AF-A0A7Y0X6M3-F1
#
_entry.id   AF-A0A7Y0X6M3-F1
#
_cell.length_a   1.000
_cell.length_b   1.000
_cell.length_c   1.000
_cell.angle_alpha   90.00
_cell.angle_beta   90.00
_cell.angle_gamma   90.00
#
_symmetry.space_group_name_H-M   'P 1'
#
loop_
_entity.id
_entity.type
_entity.pdbx_description
1 polymer ?
#
loop_
_entity_poly.entity_id
_entity_poly.type
_entity_poly.pdbx_seq_one_letter_code
_entity_poly.pdbx_strand_id
1 'polypeptide(L)' 'DPVGPENEIHLERIIRDADVLVPCWGSRTKLPKSLHVHLDRLLEQLVASGKPVLAFGVTGSGDPKHPLMLGYSTKL' A
#
# COMPACT_ATOMS: atom_id res chain seq x y z
N ASP A 1 16.75 7.58 -7.36
CA ASP A 1 15.70 6.67 -6.87
C ASP A 1 15.04 7.33 -5.66
N PRO A 2 13.77 7.78 -5.77
CA PRO A 2 13.08 8.51 -4.71
C PRO A 2 12.64 7.64 -3.52
N VAL A 3 12.61 6.31 -3.68
CA VAL A 3 12.23 5.34 -2.63
C VAL A 3 13.43 4.58 -2.07
N GLY A 4 14.57 4.66 -2.76
CA GLY A 4 15.84 4.06 -2.34
C GLY A 4 16.06 2.67 -2.97
N PRO A 5 17.33 2.31 -3.23
CA PRO A 5 17.67 1.15 -4.05
C PRO A 5 17.26 -0.20 -3.45
N GLU A 6 17.07 -0.26 -2.14
CA GLU A 6 16.72 -1.50 -1.41
C GLU A 6 15.21 -1.65 -1.18
N ASN A 7 14.40 -0.66 -1.59
CA ASN A 7 12.96 -0.63 -1.32
C ASN A 7 12.25 -1.88 -1.86
N GLU A 8 12.61 -2.31 -3.07
CA GLU A 8 12.03 -3.50 -3.71
C GLU A 8 12.33 -4.79 -2.92
N ILE A 9 13.59 -4.97 -2.52
CA ILE A 9 14.04 -6.13 -1.74
C ILE A 9 13.28 -6.21 -0.40
N HIS A 10 13.06 -5.07 0.24
CA HIS A 10 12.31 -5.02 1.49
C HIS A 10 10.82 -5.30 1.31
N LEU A 11 10.19 -4.75 0.26
CA LEU A 11 8.79 -5.02 -0.05
C LEU A 11 8.55 -6.50 -0.37
N GLU A 12 9.39 -7.12 -1.20
CA GLU A 12 9.31 -8.54 -1.51
C GLU A 12 9.42 -9.42 -0.26
N ARG A 13 10.33 -9.08 0.67
CA ARG A 13 10.46 -9.80 1.94
C ARG A 13 9.20 -9.67 2.80
N ILE A 14 8.67 -8.46 2.95
CA ILE A 14 7.42 -8.21 3.71
C ILE A 14 6.27 -9.01 3.09
N ILE A 15 6.13 -8.97 1.76
CA ILE A 15 5.08 -9.68 1.04
C ILE A 15 5.23 -11.20 1.23
N ARG A 16 6.46 -11.74 1.17
CA ARG A 16 6.72 -13.17 1.36
C ARG A 16 6.42 -13.64 2.78
N ASP A 17 6.71 -12.84 3.80
CA ASP A 17 6.65 -13.28 5.19
C ASP A 17 5.26 -13.09 5.83
N ALA A 18 4.45 -12.13 5.37
CA ALA A 18 3.15 -11.82 5.98
C ALA A 18 2.04 -12.80 5.57
N ASP A 19 1.16 -13.21 6.48
CA ASP A 19 -0.01 -14.04 6.11
C ASP A 19 -1.12 -13.23 5.42
N VAL A 20 -1.26 -11.96 5.80
CA VAL A 20 -2.27 -11.01 5.29
C VAL A 20 -1.59 -9.67 5.01
N LEU A 21 -2.00 -9.03 3.92
CA LEU A 21 -1.45 -7.76 3.47
C LEU A 21 -2.51 -6.66 3.63
N VAL A 22 -2.15 -5.58 4.35
CA VAL A 22 -3.01 -4.41 4.53
C VAL A 22 -2.25 -3.15 4.10
N PRO A 23 -2.19 -2.83 2.80
CA PRO A 23 -1.56 -1.60 2.35
C PRO A 23 -2.29 -0.37 2.90
N CYS A 24 -1.53 0.67 3.25
CA CYS A 24 -2.08 1.87 3.87
C CYS A 24 -1.36 3.18 3.45
N TRP A 25 -1.00 3.35 2.17
CA TRP A 25 -0.21 4.52 1.73
C TRP A 25 -1.00 5.82 1.57
N GLY A 26 -2.34 5.78 1.59
CA GLY A 26 -3.18 6.97 1.45
C GLY A 26 -3.30 7.47 0.01
N SER A 27 -3.85 8.67 -0.14
CA SER A 27 -4.23 9.20 -1.46
C SER A 27 -3.02 9.51 -2.33
N ARG A 28 -2.93 8.94 -3.53
CA ARG A 28 -1.87 9.24 -4.51
C ARG A 28 -1.80 10.72 -4.87
N THR A 29 -2.90 11.46 -4.74
CA THR A 29 -2.95 12.92 -4.97
C THR A 29 -2.06 13.74 -4.03
N LYS A 30 -1.51 13.14 -2.97
CA LYS A 30 -0.51 13.74 -2.08
C LYS A 30 0.93 13.52 -2.54
N LEU A 31 1.15 12.81 -3.64
CA LEU A 31 2.45 12.55 -4.24
C LEU A 31 2.56 13.24 -5.61
N PRO A 32 3.80 13.53 -6.07
CA PRO A 32 4.04 13.87 -7.47
C PRO A 32 3.56 12.75 -8.40
N LYS A 33 2.96 13.12 -9.55
CA LYS A 33 2.45 12.15 -10.55
C LYS A 33 3.50 11.14 -11.02
N SER A 34 4.77 11.56 -11.09
CA SER A 34 5.89 10.68 -11.46
C SER A 34 6.08 9.50 -10.50
N LEU A 35 5.57 9.59 -9.27
CA LEU A 35 5.67 8.52 -8.28
C LEU A 35 4.48 7.56 -8.28
N HIS A 36 3.39 7.87 -8.99
CA HIS A 36 2.19 7.01 -8.99
C HIS A 36 2.50 5.60 -9.51
N VAL A 37 3.44 5.48 -10.45
CA VAL A 37 3.89 4.20 -10.99
C VAL A 37 4.41 3.24 -9.91
N HIS A 38 4.99 3.75 -8.82
CA HIS A 38 5.44 2.91 -7.71
C HIS A 38 4.26 2.34 -6.92
N LEU A 39 3.18 3.10 -6.76
CA LEU A 39 1.96 2.63 -6.10
C LEU A 39 1.25 1.56 -6.93
N ASP A 40 1.15 1.79 -8.24
CA ASP A 40 0.50 0.85 -9.14
C ASP A 40 1.28 -0.47 -9.20
N ARG A 41 2.62 -0.41 -9.30
CA ARG A 41 3.49 -1.61 -9.23
C ARG A 41 3.37 -2.34 -7.90
N LEU A 42 3.37 -1.63 -6.78
CA LEU A 42 3.20 -2.26 -5.47
C LEU A 42 1.84 -2.96 -5.37
N LEU A 43 0.76 -2.32 -5.84
CA LEU A 43 -0.56 -2.96 -5.85
C LEU A 43 -0.57 -4.23 -6.70
N GLU A 44 0.06 -4.21 -7.88
CA GLU A 44 0.23 -5.40 -8.72
C GLU A 44 0.97 -6.52 -7.99
N GLN A 45 2.05 -6.21 -7.29
CA GLN A 45 2.81 -7.20 -6.50
C GLN A 45 2.01 -7.78 -5.35
N LEU A 46 1.26 -6.94 -4.63
CA LEU A 46 0.39 -7.39 -3.54
C LEU A 46 -0.67 -8.37 -4.05
N VAL A 47 -1.32 -8.06 -5.18
CA VAL A 47 -2.33 -8.93 -5.80
C VAL A 47 -1.69 -10.21 -6.37
N ALA A 48 -0.57 -10.08 -7.07
CA ALA A 48 0.14 -11.21 -7.66
C ALA A 48 0.71 -12.20 -6.63
N SER A 49 0.90 -11.76 -5.38
CA SER A 49 1.35 -12.63 -4.28
C SER A 49 0.38 -13.78 -3.96
N GLY A 50 -0.89 -13.66 -4.37
CA GLY A 50 -1.95 -14.62 -4.05
C GLY A 50 -2.40 -14.60 -2.58
N LYS A 51 -1.85 -13.69 -1.76
CA LYS A 51 -2.21 -13.54 -0.35
C LYS A 51 -3.47 -12.70 -0.19
N PRO A 52 -4.22 -12.85 0.93
CA PRO A 52 -5.32 -11.96 1.23
C PRO A 52 -4.84 -10.50 1.30
N VAL A 53 -5.37 -9.65 0.42
CA VAL A 53 -5.14 -8.20 0.43
C VAL A 53 -6.40 -7.52 0.96
N LEU A 54 -6.30 -6.91 2.13
CA LEU A 54 -7.39 -6.18 2.78
C LEU A 54 -7.08 -4.68 2.79
N ALA A 55 -8.10 -3.86 3.06
CA ALA A 55 -7.91 -2.44 3.26
C ALA A 55 -8.86 -1.94 4.35
N PHE A 56 -8.43 -0.93 5.11
CA PHE A 56 -9.31 -0.21 6.04
C PHE A 56 -10.36 0.67 5.31
N GLY A 57 -10.45 0.55 4.00
CA GLY A 57 -11.24 1.34 3.08
C GLY A 57 -10.36 2.02 2.04
N VAL A 58 -11.02 2.70 1.09
CA VAL A 58 -10.36 3.42 -0.01
C VAL A 58 -10.55 4.93 0.12
N THR A 59 -9.59 5.69 -0.37
CA THR A 59 -9.68 7.14 -0.54
C THR A 59 -10.58 7.48 -1.74
N GLY A 60 -10.91 8.77 -1.92
CA GLY A 60 -11.62 9.22 -3.12
C GLY A 60 -10.83 9.04 -4.43
N SER A 61 -9.52 8.84 -4.36
CA SER A 61 -8.68 8.47 -5.51
C SER A 61 -8.59 6.96 -5.77
N GLY A 62 -9.27 6.14 -4.96
CA GLY A 62 -9.24 4.68 -5.05
C GLY A 62 -8.05 4.02 -4.37
N ASP A 63 -7.21 4.76 -3.65
CA ASP A 63 -6.04 4.22 -2.95
C ASP A 63 -6.40 3.70 -1.55
N PRO A 64 -5.65 2.74 -0.98
CA PRO A 64 -5.87 2.29 0.40
C PRO A 64 -5.72 3.42 1.41
N LYS A 65 -6.67 3.50 2.36
CA LYS A 65 -6.64 4.50 3.42
C LYS A 65 -5.41 4.35 4.32
N HIS A 66 -4.79 5.48 4.64
CA HIS A 66 -3.75 5.55 5.66
C HIS A 66 -4.37 5.35 7.06
N PRO A 67 -3.71 4.68 8.03
CA PRO A 67 -4.33 4.34 9.32
C PRO A 67 -4.64 5.59 10.16
N LEU A 68 -3.88 6.68 9.96
CA LEU A 68 -4.16 7.99 10.54
C LEU A 68 -5.56 8.54 10.18
N MET A 69 -6.17 8.07 9.09
CA MET A 69 -7.50 8.50 8.66
C MET A 69 -8.63 7.67 9.28
N LEU A 70 -8.32 6.69 10.13
CA LEU A 70 -9.31 5.91 10.86
C LEU A 70 -9.79 6.69 12.07
N GLY A 71 -11.09 6.63 12.33
CA GLY A 71 -11.65 7.21 13.55
C GLY A 71 -11.23 6.38 14.76
N TYR A 72 -11.10 7.01 15.92
CA TYR A 72 -10.82 6.29 17.18
C TYR A 72 -11.87 5.22 17.52
N SER A 73 -13.08 5.33 16.95
CA SER A 73 -14.15 4.34 17.09
C SER A 73 -14.06 3.16 16.10
N THR A 74 -13.09 3.17 15.18
CA THR A 74 -12.87 2.06 14.24
C THR A 74 -12.45 0.80 15.01
N LYS A 75 -13.28 -0.24 14.94
CA LYS A 75 -12.94 -1.57 15.48
C LYS A 75 -12.05 -2.32 14.48
N LEU A 76 -10.93 -2.85 14.97
CA LEU A 76 -9.95 -3.62 14.21
C LEU A 76 -9.92 -5.07 14.70
#